data_AF-A0A483F0B4-F1
#
_entry.id   AF-A0A483F0B4-F1
#
_cell.length_a   1.000
_cell.length_b   1.000
_cell.length_c   1.000
_cell.angle_alpha   90.00
_cell.angle_beta   90.00
_cell.angle_gamma   90.00
#
_symmetry.space_group_name_H-M   'P 1'
#
loop_
_entity.id
_entity.type
_entity.pdbx_description
1 polymer ?
#
loop_
_entity_poly.entity_id
_entity_poly.type
_entity_poly.pdbx_seq_one_letter_code
_entity_poly.pdbx_strand_id
1 'polypeptide(L)'
;LGQTTPKTFDPEAASHYEPPAAGGSLETVIAEQMAWITAWRIDRYARGSMLKTPFYQRATNTEALPAARKAAEVIRDKEQEKVLSARQNQIANQSPDRMDELVLQPGVKDFDPKMDQTQLFDAAKEFGKDYHDGYRIPDNLAQLVLDTVLQPVIFVLNTDDEAQEYRRMKRDGEARVAVLFPEAGEASNAEQPAGLVRALFDDQIHDSRAWFMYAALGTREMWTGYFRYRMIYFSERCSKPLSPLVLAG
;
A
#
# COMPACT_ATOMS: atom_id res chain seq x y z
N LEU A 1 6.60 -5.17 -26.58
CA LEU A 1 5.51 -6.13 -26.31
C LEU A 1 4.25 -5.60 -27.00
N GLY A 2 3.96 -6.09 -28.21
CA GLY A 2 2.82 -5.64 -29.03
C GLY A 2 1.50 -6.29 -28.59
N GLN A 3 1.18 -6.20 -27.31
CA GLN A 3 -0.10 -6.70 -26.81
C GLN A 3 -1.17 -5.61 -26.96
N THR A 4 -2.29 -5.97 -27.57
CA THR A 4 -3.47 -5.11 -27.69
C THR A 4 -4.51 -5.54 -26.67
N THR A 5 -5.02 -4.61 -25.86
CA THR A 5 -6.14 -4.88 -24.94
C THR A 5 -7.41 -5.15 -25.74
N PRO A 6 -8.05 -6.34 -25.63
CA PRO A 6 -9.31 -6.61 -26.31
C PRO A 6 -10.41 -5.67 -25.81
N LYS A 7 -11.23 -5.13 -26.72
CA LYS A 7 -12.35 -4.23 -26.37
C LYS A 7 -13.51 -4.94 -25.65
N THR A 8 -13.50 -6.27 -25.66
CA THR A 8 -14.50 -7.15 -25.04
C THR A 8 -13.78 -8.32 -24.41
N PHE A 9 -14.10 -8.67 -23.16
CA PHE A 9 -13.54 -9.83 -22.49
C PHE A 9 -14.63 -10.87 -22.24
N ASP A 10 -14.34 -12.11 -22.63
CA ASP A 10 -15.13 -13.28 -22.28
C ASP A 10 -14.66 -13.77 -20.89
N PRO A 11 -15.56 -13.90 -19.89
CA PRO A 11 -15.21 -14.39 -18.55
C PRO A 11 -14.52 -15.75 -18.55
N GLU A 12 -14.87 -16.66 -19.48
CA GLU A 12 -14.24 -17.97 -19.60
C GLU A 12 -12.81 -17.83 -20.12
N ALA A 13 -12.59 -17.01 -21.15
CA ALA A 13 -11.24 -16.66 -21.61
C ALA A 13 -10.39 -15.95 -20.55
N ALA A 14 -10.97 -15.08 -19.71
CA ALA A 14 -10.24 -14.41 -18.62
C ALA A 14 -9.75 -15.40 -17.54
N SER A 15 -10.51 -16.48 -17.30
CA SER A 15 -10.11 -17.57 -16.40
C SER A 15 -8.92 -18.39 -16.92
N HIS A 16 -8.62 -18.30 -18.21
CA HIS A 16 -7.49 -18.92 -18.88
C HIS A 16 -6.36 -17.93 -19.18
N TYR A 17 -6.27 -16.82 -18.43
CA TYR A 17 -5.20 -15.85 -18.61
C TYR A 17 -3.83 -16.51 -18.40
N GLU A 18 -3.08 -16.67 -19.50
CA GLU A 18 -1.68 -17.04 -19.46
C GLU A 18 -0.85 -15.76 -19.31
N PRO A 19 -0.24 -15.51 -18.12
CA PRO A 19 0.57 -14.33 -17.93
C PRO A 19 1.80 -14.41 -18.86
N PRO A 20 2.11 -13.35 -19.62
CA PRO A 20 3.34 -13.33 -20.39
C PRO A 20 4.54 -13.43 -19.44
N ALA A 21 5.49 -14.29 -19.79
CA ALA A 21 6.73 -14.41 -19.04
C ALA A 21 7.47 -13.05 -19.05
N ALA A 22 7.85 -12.57 -17.87
CA ALA A 22 8.63 -11.34 -17.77
C ALA A 22 10.04 -11.57 -18.35
N GLY A 23 10.60 -10.54 -19.00
CA GLY A 23 11.91 -10.62 -19.66
C GLY A 23 13.12 -10.61 -18.73
N GLY A 24 12.95 -10.80 -17.42
CA GLY A 24 14.01 -10.68 -16.42
C GLY A 24 13.66 -11.34 -15.10
N SER A 25 14.58 -11.28 -14.13
CA SER A 25 14.34 -11.78 -12.78
C SER A 25 13.26 -10.96 -12.08
N LEU A 26 12.61 -11.54 -11.05
CA LEU A 26 11.58 -10.87 -10.28
C LEU A 26 12.08 -9.54 -9.68
N GLU A 27 13.33 -9.52 -9.21
CA GLU A 27 13.99 -8.33 -8.67
C GLU A 27 14.15 -7.22 -9.71
N THR A 28 14.59 -7.57 -10.92
CA THR A 28 14.71 -6.61 -12.03
C THR A 28 13.35 -6.04 -12.40
N VAL A 29 12.35 -6.91 -12.56
CA VAL A 29 10.98 -6.50 -12.93
C VAL A 29 10.39 -5.59 -11.86
N ILE A 30 10.53 -5.93 -10.58
CA ILE A 30 10.05 -5.08 -9.48
C ILE A 30 10.80 -3.75 -9.48
N ALA A 31 12.11 -3.73 -9.68
CA ALA A 31 12.86 -2.49 -9.75
C ALA A 31 12.37 -1.56 -10.87
N GLU A 32 12.06 -2.12 -12.04
CA GLU A 32 11.50 -1.39 -13.18
C GLU A 32 10.08 -0.87 -12.92
N GLN A 33 9.18 -1.70 -12.38
CA GLN A 33 7.83 -1.29 -12.03
C GLN A 33 7.83 -0.21 -10.93
N MET A 34 8.72 -0.35 -9.94
CA MET A 34 8.89 0.66 -8.91
C MET A 34 9.41 1.98 -9.46
N ALA A 35 10.26 1.97 -10.48
CA ALA A 35 10.68 3.21 -11.14
C ALA A 35 9.51 3.93 -11.82
N TRP A 36 8.57 3.21 -12.44
CA TRP A 36 7.37 3.80 -13.05
C TRP A 36 6.42 4.43 -12.03
N ILE A 37 6.08 3.73 -10.95
CA ILE A 37 5.22 4.30 -9.90
C ILE A 37 5.92 5.43 -9.14
N THR A 38 7.25 5.36 -8.95
CA THR A 38 8.02 6.48 -8.39
C THR A 38 7.95 7.71 -9.30
N ALA A 39 8.04 7.54 -10.62
CA ALA A 39 7.86 8.65 -11.56
C ALA A 39 6.45 9.28 -11.46
N TRP A 40 5.42 8.44 -11.34
CA TRP A 40 4.04 8.88 -11.08
C TRP A 40 3.94 9.67 -9.77
N ARG A 41 4.53 9.17 -8.68
CA ARG A 41 4.54 9.86 -7.37
C ARG A 41 5.34 11.17 -7.40
N ILE A 42 6.45 11.25 -8.15
CA ILE A 42 7.19 12.51 -8.29
C ILE A 42 6.27 13.61 -8.81
N ASP A 43 5.46 13.33 -9.82
CA ASP A 43 4.55 14.34 -10.35
C ASP A 43 3.31 14.55 -9.47
N ARG A 44 2.58 13.47 -9.19
CA ARG A 44 1.31 13.53 -8.46
C ARG A 44 1.50 13.98 -7.01
N TYR A 45 2.48 13.41 -6.31
CA TYR A 45 2.72 13.70 -4.91
C TYR A 45 3.71 14.84 -4.71
N ALA A 46 4.96 14.71 -5.16
CA ALA A 46 6.00 15.69 -4.82
C ALA A 46 5.77 17.06 -5.48
N ARG A 47 5.30 17.09 -6.74
CA ARG A 47 4.92 18.35 -7.42
C ARG A 47 3.46 18.77 -7.15
N GLY A 48 2.69 17.94 -6.45
CA GLY A 48 1.33 18.25 -6.03
C GLY A 48 0.27 18.24 -7.14
N SER A 49 0.54 17.65 -8.32
CA SER A 49 -0.45 17.61 -9.40
C SER A 49 -1.68 16.77 -9.04
N MET A 50 -1.56 15.84 -8.09
CA MET A 50 -2.65 15.01 -7.55
C MET A 50 -3.88 15.83 -7.17
N LEU A 51 -3.72 17.01 -6.57
CA LEU A 51 -4.84 17.82 -6.05
C LEU A 51 -5.85 18.22 -7.14
N LYS A 52 -5.41 18.24 -8.40
CA LYS A 52 -6.22 18.62 -9.56
C LYS A 52 -6.80 17.41 -10.30
N THR A 53 -6.48 16.20 -9.87
CA THR A 53 -6.88 14.98 -10.56
C THR A 53 -8.27 14.48 -10.11
N PRO A 54 -9.04 13.84 -11.01
CA PRO A 54 -10.34 13.28 -10.66
C PRO A 54 -10.28 12.21 -9.55
N PHE A 55 -9.22 11.37 -9.51
CA PHE A 55 -9.15 10.29 -8.51
C PHE A 55 -9.09 10.85 -7.09
N TYR A 56 -8.28 11.89 -6.85
CA TYR A 56 -8.18 12.52 -5.54
C TYR A 56 -9.46 13.28 -5.18
N GLN A 57 -10.03 14.02 -6.12
CA GLN A 57 -11.25 14.81 -5.89
C GLN A 57 -12.47 13.94 -5.55
N ARG A 58 -12.51 12.70 -6.08
CA ARG A 58 -13.59 11.74 -5.81
C ARG A 58 -13.34 10.85 -4.58
N ALA A 59 -12.14 10.88 -4.00
CA ALA A 59 -11.82 10.05 -2.84
C ALA A 59 -12.68 10.43 -1.62
N THR A 60 -13.07 9.44 -0.81
CA THR A 60 -13.93 9.66 0.36
C THR A 60 -13.20 10.40 1.48
N ASN A 61 -13.91 11.23 2.24
CA ASN A 61 -13.31 11.93 3.40
C ASN A 61 -14.31 12.25 4.52
N THR A 62 -15.40 11.49 4.61
CA THR A 62 -16.53 11.76 5.50
C THR A 62 -16.19 11.61 6.99
N GLU A 63 -15.14 10.86 7.31
CA GLU A 63 -14.74 10.52 8.69
C GLU A 63 -13.40 11.14 9.08
N ALA A 64 -12.96 12.17 8.36
CA ALA A 64 -11.71 12.87 8.64
C ALA A 64 -11.72 13.59 9.99
N LEU A 65 -12.86 14.19 10.34
CA LEU A 65 -13.03 14.92 11.60
C LEU A 65 -13.19 13.96 12.79
N PRO A 66 -12.56 14.24 13.95
CA PRO A 66 -12.61 13.36 15.11
C PRO A 66 -14.02 12.96 15.56
N ALA A 67 -14.98 13.89 15.52
CA ALA A 67 -16.35 13.62 15.92
C ALA A 67 -17.07 12.65 14.95
N ALA A 68 -16.91 12.86 13.65
CA ALA A 68 -17.49 11.97 12.63
C ALA A 68 -16.86 10.57 12.70
N ARG A 69 -15.54 10.51 12.87
CA ARG A 69 -14.79 9.27 13.08
C ARG A 69 -15.30 8.49 14.29
N LYS A 70 -15.46 9.18 15.43
CA LYS A 70 -15.93 8.53 16.66
C LYS A 70 -17.35 8.03 16.54
N ALA A 71 -18.22 8.77 15.85
CA ALA A 71 -19.58 8.34 15.58
C ALA A 71 -19.61 7.07 14.69
N ALA A 72 -18.78 7.00 13.65
CA ALA A 72 -18.66 5.83 12.78
C ALA A 72 -18.12 4.60 13.54
N GLU A 73 -17.11 4.79 14.41
CA GLU A 73 -16.57 3.73 15.26
C GLU A 73 -17.65 3.14 16.17
N VAL A 74 -18.43 3.99 16.85
CA VAL A 74 -19.55 3.55 17.70
C VAL A 74 -20.60 2.76 16.92
N ILE A 75 -20.87 3.13 15.67
CA ILE A 75 -21.80 2.37 14.80
C ILE A 75 -21.23 0.99 14.50
N ARG A 76 -19.95 0.90 14.09
CA ARG A 76 -19.29 -0.37 13.83
C ARG A 76 -19.28 -1.27 15.06
N ASP A 77 -18.98 -0.71 16.23
CA ASP A 77 -18.88 -1.48 17.48
C ASP A 77 -20.24 -2.05 17.90
N LYS A 78 -21.34 -1.31 17.69
CA LYS A 78 -22.69 -1.85 17.87
C LYS A 78 -22.99 -3.02 16.94
N GLU A 79 -22.50 -3.00 15.69
CA GLU A 79 -22.63 -4.16 14.80
C GLU A 79 -21.78 -5.34 15.27
N GLN A 80 -20.58 -5.08 15.80
CA GLN A 80 -19.73 -6.11 16.39
C GLN A 80 -20.39 -6.75 17.63
N GLU A 81 -21.02 -5.96 18.50
CA GLU A 81 -21.76 -6.46 19.67
C GLU A 81 -22.91 -7.41 19.28
N LYS A 82 -23.62 -7.11 18.18
CA LYS A 82 -24.66 -8.01 17.64
C LYS A 82 -24.07 -9.33 17.20
N VAL A 83 -22.93 -9.32 16.49
CA VAL A 83 -22.23 -10.56 16.09
C VAL A 83 -21.79 -11.36 17.31
N LEU A 84 -21.23 -10.70 18.34
CA LEU A 84 -20.82 -11.38 19.57
C LEU A 84 -22.01 -12.03 20.29
N SER A 85 -23.15 -11.34 20.36
CA SER A 85 -24.39 -11.89 20.92
C SER A 85 -24.90 -13.09 20.11
N ALA A 86 -24.85 -13.01 18.78
CA ALA A 86 -25.23 -14.12 17.91
C ALA A 86 -24.30 -15.34 18.10
N ARG A 87 -22.99 -15.12 18.24
CA ARG A 87 -22.02 -16.19 18.55
C ARG A 87 -22.31 -16.89 19.87
N GLN A 88 -22.66 -16.14 20.92
CA GLN A 88 -23.07 -16.73 22.20
C GLN A 88 -24.28 -17.65 22.03
N ASN A 89 -25.27 -17.22 21.24
CA ASN A 89 -26.44 -18.05 20.93
C ASN A 89 -26.08 -19.28 20.09
N GLN A 90 -25.13 -19.16 19.14
CA GLN A 90 -24.66 -20.31 18.36
C GLN A 90 -23.99 -21.35 19.27
N ILE A 91 -23.13 -20.92 20.18
CA ILE A 91 -22.43 -21.79 21.14
C ILE A 91 -23.44 -22.44 22.09
N ALA A 92 -24.39 -21.67 22.63
CA ALA A 92 -25.38 -22.19 23.58
C ALA A 92 -26.33 -23.23 22.97
N ASN A 93 -26.61 -23.15 21.66
CA ASN A 93 -27.50 -24.08 20.96
C ASN A 93 -26.75 -25.23 20.25
N GLN A 94 -25.42 -25.24 20.27
CA GLN A 94 -24.64 -26.29 19.63
C GLN A 94 -24.65 -27.56 20.48
N SER A 95 -24.85 -28.71 19.83
CA SER A 95 -24.69 -30.00 20.51
C SER A 95 -23.25 -30.20 21.01
N PRO A 96 -23.03 -30.61 22.27
CA PRO A 96 -21.68 -30.89 22.78
C PRO A 96 -20.89 -31.88 21.91
N ASP A 97 -21.58 -32.87 21.32
CA ASP A 97 -20.98 -33.93 20.50
C ASP A 97 -20.59 -33.46 19.08
N ARG A 98 -20.92 -32.23 18.69
CA ARG A 98 -20.63 -31.65 17.36
C ARG A 98 -19.96 -30.28 17.46
N MET A 99 -19.30 -29.99 18.58
CA MET A 99 -18.71 -28.66 18.82
C MET A 99 -17.59 -28.32 17.83
N ASP A 100 -16.88 -29.32 17.33
CA ASP A 100 -15.85 -29.23 16.30
C ASP A 100 -16.38 -28.78 14.92
N GLU A 101 -17.66 -29.00 14.66
CA GLU A 101 -18.31 -28.53 13.44
C GLU A 101 -18.84 -27.09 13.53
N LEU A 102 -18.77 -26.46 14.70
CA LEU A 102 -19.34 -25.13 14.92
C LEU A 102 -18.54 -24.06 14.18
N VAL A 103 -19.13 -23.50 13.13
CA VAL A 103 -18.62 -22.31 12.46
C VAL A 103 -19.33 -21.07 13.00
N LEU A 104 -18.59 -20.26 13.76
CA LEU A 104 -19.10 -19.00 14.29
C LEU A 104 -19.30 -17.96 13.19
N GLN A 105 -20.33 -17.13 13.34
CA GLN A 105 -20.55 -15.99 12.46
C GLN A 105 -19.26 -15.13 12.37
N PRO A 106 -18.80 -14.75 11.17
CA PRO A 106 -17.63 -13.88 11.02
C PRO A 106 -17.89 -12.50 11.67
N GLY A 107 -16.84 -11.89 12.21
CA GLY A 107 -16.90 -10.55 12.79
C GLY A 107 -17.11 -9.48 11.73
N VAL A 108 -17.45 -8.27 12.15
CA VAL A 108 -17.34 -7.11 11.24
C VAL A 108 -15.87 -6.73 11.07
N LYS A 109 -15.51 -6.14 9.93
CA LYS A 109 -14.16 -5.62 9.67
C LYS A 109 -13.73 -4.71 10.82
N ASP A 110 -12.44 -4.70 11.13
CA ASP A 110 -11.84 -3.69 12.00
C ASP A 110 -12.19 -2.28 11.53
N PHE A 111 -12.29 -1.36 12.49
CA PHE A 111 -12.66 0.01 12.19
C PHE A 111 -11.56 0.67 11.34
N ASP A 112 -11.95 1.09 10.15
CA ASP A 112 -11.08 1.67 9.13
C ASP A 112 -11.81 2.89 8.54
N PRO A 113 -11.44 4.11 9.01
CA PRO A 113 -12.26 5.28 8.79
C PRO A 113 -12.19 5.77 7.33
N LYS A 114 -13.30 6.30 6.82
CA LYS A 114 -13.43 6.88 5.47
C LYS A 114 -12.71 8.22 5.36
N MET A 115 -11.39 8.16 5.19
CA MET A 115 -10.44 9.28 5.23
C MET A 115 -9.47 9.31 4.05
N ASP A 116 -9.86 8.70 2.93
CA ASP A 116 -9.01 8.48 1.76
C ASP A 116 -8.30 9.77 1.28
N GLN A 117 -9.00 10.91 1.22
CA GLN A 117 -8.35 12.18 0.84
C GLN A 117 -7.27 12.60 1.83
N THR A 118 -7.56 12.55 3.14
CA THR A 118 -6.58 12.87 4.18
C THR A 118 -5.39 11.91 4.13
N GLN A 119 -5.63 10.61 4.00
CA GLN A 119 -4.60 9.59 3.92
C GLN A 119 -3.70 9.76 2.69
N LEU A 120 -4.28 9.96 1.51
CA LEU A 120 -3.54 10.24 0.27
C LEU A 120 -2.75 11.54 0.37
N PHE A 121 -3.34 12.59 0.94
CA PHE A 121 -2.66 13.88 1.11
C PHE A 121 -1.44 13.76 2.02
N ASP A 122 -1.57 13.11 3.16
CA ASP A 122 -0.44 12.96 4.08
C ASP A 122 0.61 12.00 3.51
N ALA A 123 0.22 10.98 2.75
CA ALA A 123 1.11 10.13 1.96
C ALA A 123 1.91 10.95 0.93
N ALA A 124 1.23 11.85 0.20
CA ALA A 124 1.87 12.72 -0.77
C ALA A 124 2.87 13.67 -0.11
N LYS A 125 2.52 14.21 1.06
CA LYS A 125 3.43 15.05 1.86
C LYS A 125 4.67 14.29 2.29
N GLU A 126 4.53 13.06 2.76
CA GLU A 126 5.68 12.24 3.13
C GLU A 126 6.58 11.94 1.93
N PHE A 127 5.99 11.46 0.83
CA PHE A 127 6.75 11.20 -0.39
C PHE A 127 7.51 12.45 -0.86
N GLY A 128 6.83 13.60 -0.93
CA GLY A 128 7.44 14.86 -1.34
C GLY A 128 8.58 15.27 -0.41
N LYS A 129 8.37 15.12 0.89
CA LYS A 129 9.39 15.42 1.91
C LYS A 129 10.62 14.52 1.75
N ASP A 130 10.45 13.22 1.53
CA ASP A 130 11.55 12.27 1.35
C ASP A 130 12.26 12.46 -0.02
N TYR A 131 11.51 12.85 -1.05
CA TYR A 131 12.05 13.17 -2.37
C TYR A 131 12.93 14.43 -2.36
N HIS A 132 12.55 15.47 -1.61
CA HIS A 132 13.26 16.74 -1.54
C HIS A 132 14.37 16.78 -0.47
N ASP A 133 14.07 16.28 0.73
CA ASP A 133 14.97 16.44 1.90
C ASP A 133 15.95 15.28 2.06
N GLY A 134 15.78 14.20 1.29
CA GLY A 134 16.61 13.01 1.39
C GLY A 134 16.11 11.98 2.40
N TYR A 135 16.89 10.91 2.53
CA TYR A 135 16.59 9.75 3.36
C TYR A 135 16.60 10.09 4.87
N ARG A 136 15.55 9.69 5.61
CA ARG A 136 15.48 9.81 7.07
C ARG A 136 15.74 8.47 7.75
N ILE A 137 16.64 8.47 8.72
CA ILE A 137 16.67 7.47 9.79
C ILE A 137 15.97 8.11 10.99
N PRO A 138 14.83 7.59 11.46
CA PRO A 138 14.21 8.10 12.68
C PRO A 138 15.13 7.83 13.88
N ASP A 139 15.55 8.88 14.59
CA ASP A 139 16.52 8.80 15.69
C ASP A 139 16.10 7.84 16.84
N ASN A 140 14.81 7.53 16.97
CA ASN A 140 14.23 6.77 18.08
C ASN A 140 13.50 5.47 17.67
N LEU A 141 13.78 4.91 16.49
CA LEU A 141 13.08 3.73 15.98
C LEU A 141 13.12 2.54 16.96
N ALA A 142 14.24 2.34 17.65
CA ALA A 142 14.41 1.24 18.61
C ALA A 142 13.51 1.35 19.85
N GLN A 143 13.32 2.55 20.40
CA GLN A 143 12.45 2.77 21.56
C GLN A 143 10.97 2.56 21.19
N LEU A 144 10.58 3.03 20.00
CA LEU A 144 9.21 2.95 19.48
C LEU A 144 8.79 1.52 19.11
N VAL A 145 9.73 0.69 18.64
CA VAL A 145 9.52 -0.75 18.40
C VAL A 145 9.20 -1.49 19.70
N LEU A 146 9.88 -1.15 20.79
CA LEU A 146 9.68 -1.80 22.09
C LEU A 146 8.32 -1.46 22.71
N ASP A 147 7.86 -0.22 22.51
CA ASP A 147 6.64 0.29 23.15
C ASP A 147 5.35 -0.07 22.38
N THR A 148 5.44 -0.44 21.10
CA THR A 148 4.26 -0.59 20.20
C THR A 148 3.95 -2.05 19.81
N VAL A 149 4.89 -2.99 19.95
CA VAL A 149 4.77 -4.34 19.38
C VAL A 149 4.58 -5.41 20.47
N LEU A 150 3.53 -6.22 20.35
CA LEU A 150 3.44 -7.54 20.99
C LEU A 150 4.48 -8.47 20.35
N GLN A 151 5.51 -8.88 21.10
CA GLN A 151 6.44 -9.94 20.69
C GLN A 151 5.65 -11.22 20.28
N PRO A 152 6.05 -11.96 19.22
CA PRO A 152 7.43 -12.26 18.84
C PRO A 152 7.63 -12.34 17.31
N VAL A 153 7.66 -11.24 16.55
CA VAL A 153 8.32 -11.26 15.22
C VAL A 153 8.88 -9.89 14.88
N ILE A 154 10.10 -9.60 15.35
CA ILE A 154 10.87 -8.46 14.84
C ILE A 154 11.63 -8.95 13.62
N PHE A 155 11.20 -8.58 12.42
CA PHE A 155 12.07 -8.71 11.26
C PHE A 155 13.06 -7.55 11.22
N VAL A 156 14.31 -7.90 11.52
CA VAL A 156 15.53 -7.51 10.80
C VAL A 156 15.65 -6.03 10.41
N LEU A 157 16.47 -5.27 11.15
CA LEU A 157 17.02 -4.04 10.61
C LEU A 157 18.09 -4.40 9.57
N ASN A 158 17.67 -4.19 8.34
CA ASN A 158 18.38 -4.32 7.08
C ASN A 158 19.82 -3.78 7.14
N THR A 159 20.77 -4.52 6.55
CA THR A 159 22.12 -4.00 6.23
C THR A 159 22.22 -3.46 4.80
N ASP A 160 21.09 -3.31 4.10
CA ASP A 160 21.04 -2.64 2.81
C ASP A 160 21.76 -1.29 2.88
N ASP A 161 22.44 -0.94 1.78
CA ASP A 161 22.73 0.46 1.49
C ASP A 161 21.38 1.14 1.13
N GLU A 162 20.57 1.42 2.16
CA GLU A 162 19.28 2.11 2.05
C GLU A 162 19.44 3.45 1.29
N ALA A 163 20.61 4.07 1.43
CA ALA A 163 20.99 5.26 0.66
C ALA A 163 21.21 4.96 -0.82
N GLN A 164 21.76 3.79 -1.20
CA GLN A 164 21.85 3.34 -2.59
C GLN A 164 20.47 3.02 -3.16
N GLU A 165 19.60 2.33 -2.43
CA GLU A 165 18.22 2.08 -2.89
C GLU A 165 17.49 3.39 -3.14
N TYR A 166 17.54 4.31 -2.17
CA TYR A 166 16.99 5.65 -2.30
C TYR A 166 17.51 6.34 -3.57
N ARG A 167 18.84 6.42 -3.73
CA ARG A 167 19.49 7.06 -4.89
C ARG A 167 19.06 6.43 -6.20
N ARG A 168 19.00 5.10 -6.25
CA ARG A 168 18.61 4.34 -7.44
C ARG A 168 17.16 4.60 -7.81
N MET A 169 16.25 4.45 -6.85
CA MET A 169 14.82 4.67 -7.07
C MET A 169 14.52 6.11 -7.46
N LYS A 170 15.16 7.09 -6.82
CA LYS A 170 15.03 8.50 -7.18
C LYS A 170 15.49 8.76 -8.62
N ARG A 171 16.72 8.36 -8.95
CA ARG A 171 17.27 8.52 -10.30
C ARG A 171 16.41 7.83 -11.36
N ASP A 172 16.03 6.58 -11.13
CA ASP A 172 15.29 5.77 -12.10
C ASP A 172 13.85 6.26 -12.28
N GLY A 173 13.25 6.83 -11.21
CA GLY A 173 11.96 7.52 -11.27
C GLY A 173 12.04 8.85 -12.01
N GLU A 174 13.01 9.70 -11.67
CA GLU A 174 13.26 10.99 -12.34
C GLU A 174 13.44 10.82 -13.86
N ALA A 175 14.19 9.80 -14.29
CA ALA A 175 14.41 9.48 -15.69
C ALA A 175 13.12 9.13 -16.46
N ARG A 176 12.03 8.75 -15.77
CA ARG A 176 10.74 8.36 -16.36
C ARG A 176 9.67 9.43 -16.26
N VAL A 177 9.89 10.51 -15.51
CA VAL A 177 8.88 11.56 -15.31
C VAL A 177 8.45 12.18 -16.63
N ALA A 178 9.39 12.58 -17.50
CA ALA A 178 9.07 13.21 -18.78
C ALA A 178 8.34 12.27 -19.75
N VAL A 179 8.44 10.94 -19.55
CA VAL A 179 7.72 9.95 -20.35
C VAL A 179 6.25 9.91 -19.94
N LEU A 180 5.96 9.88 -18.64
CA LEU A 180 4.59 9.88 -18.11
C LEU A 180 3.93 11.27 -18.19
N PHE A 181 4.69 12.33 -17.97
CA PHE A 181 4.25 13.73 -17.88
C PHE A 181 5.09 14.60 -18.83
N PRO A 182 4.78 14.59 -20.13
CA PRO A 182 5.51 15.37 -21.13
C PRO A 182 5.27 16.86 -20.95
N GLU A 183 6.24 17.69 -21.34
CA GLU A 183 6.16 19.17 -21.25
C GLU A 183 4.98 19.75 -22.04
N ALA A 184 4.58 19.11 -23.14
CA ALA A 184 3.40 19.47 -23.92
C ALA A 184 2.06 19.20 -23.20
N GLY A 185 2.11 18.65 -21.99
CA GLY A 185 0.95 18.36 -21.13
C GLY A 185 0.39 16.95 -21.30
N GLU A 186 -0.37 16.50 -20.31
CA GLU A 186 -0.90 15.14 -20.22
C GLU A 186 -1.77 14.71 -21.42
N ALA A 187 -2.48 15.66 -22.03
CA ALA A 187 -3.31 15.42 -23.22
C ALA A 187 -2.47 15.00 -24.44
N SER A 188 -1.20 15.43 -24.52
CA SER A 188 -0.33 15.15 -25.67
C SER A 188 0.03 13.67 -25.83
N ASN A 189 -0.05 12.88 -24.75
CA ASN A 189 0.27 11.45 -24.75
C ASN A 189 -0.85 10.56 -24.19
N ALA A 190 -2.08 11.08 -24.04
CA ALA A 190 -3.18 10.38 -23.34
C ALA A 190 -3.47 8.98 -23.91
N GLU A 191 -3.54 8.84 -25.24
CA GLU A 191 -3.79 7.57 -25.93
C GLU A 191 -2.52 6.76 -26.21
N GLN A 192 -1.35 7.28 -25.85
CA GLN A 192 -0.07 6.59 -26.02
C GLN A 192 0.20 5.68 -24.82
N PRO A 193 1.06 4.64 -24.94
CA PRO A 193 1.32 3.71 -23.85
C PRO A 193 1.66 4.38 -22.51
N ALA A 194 2.41 5.48 -22.52
CA ALA A 194 2.75 6.22 -21.31
C ALA A 194 1.55 6.93 -20.66
N GLY A 195 0.63 7.49 -21.45
CA GLY A 195 -0.61 8.07 -20.95
C GLY A 195 -1.56 7.01 -20.37
N LEU A 196 -1.62 5.83 -20.99
CA LEU A 196 -2.38 4.70 -20.48
C LEU A 196 -1.81 4.16 -19.15
N VAL A 197 -0.47 4.09 -19.02
CA VAL A 197 0.17 3.74 -17.74
C VAL A 197 -0.10 4.80 -16.66
N ARG A 198 -0.08 6.09 -17.02
CA ARG A 198 -0.48 7.16 -16.08
C ARG A 198 -1.93 6.99 -15.61
N ALA A 199 -2.86 6.71 -16.53
CA ALA A 199 -4.27 6.46 -16.20
C ALA A 199 -4.46 5.22 -15.32
N LEU A 200 -3.70 4.14 -15.58
CA LEU A 200 -3.67 2.95 -14.73
C LEU A 200 -3.29 3.31 -13.29
N PHE A 201 -2.23 4.12 -13.11
CA PHE A 201 -1.83 4.57 -11.78
C PHE A 201 -2.85 5.51 -11.14
N ASP A 202 -3.43 6.44 -11.90
CA ASP A 202 -4.42 7.39 -11.38
C ASP A 202 -5.71 6.68 -10.90
N ASP A 203 -6.22 5.71 -11.66
CA ASP A 203 -7.59 5.20 -11.44
C ASP A 203 -7.67 3.74 -10.95
N GLN A 204 -6.57 2.95 -11.00
CA GLN A 204 -6.63 1.51 -10.68
C GLN A 204 -5.64 1.07 -9.59
N ILE A 205 -4.49 1.74 -9.46
CA ILE A 205 -3.47 1.35 -8.49
C ILE A 205 -3.69 2.08 -7.17
N HIS A 206 -3.95 1.31 -6.12
CA HIS A 206 -4.13 1.83 -4.77
C HIS A 206 -2.77 2.04 -4.09
N ASP A 207 -2.67 3.09 -3.27
CA ASP A 207 -1.47 3.33 -2.46
C ASP A 207 -1.62 2.70 -1.07
N SER A 208 -1.28 1.42 -0.93
CA SER A 208 -1.41 0.73 0.35
C SER A 208 -0.66 1.40 1.50
N ARG A 209 0.40 2.20 1.23
CA ARG A 209 1.14 2.92 2.27
C ARG A 209 0.33 4.06 2.88
N ALA A 210 -0.60 4.65 2.14
CA ALA A 210 -1.51 5.67 2.67
C ALA A 210 -2.50 5.09 3.70
N TRP A 211 -2.88 3.81 3.58
CA TRP A 211 -3.84 3.15 4.49
C TRP A 211 -3.18 2.26 5.56
N PHE A 212 -2.04 1.64 5.26
CA PHE A 212 -1.47 0.60 6.13
C PHE A 212 -1.18 1.13 7.54
N MET A 213 -1.82 0.49 8.54
CA MET A 213 -1.79 0.84 9.96
C MET A 213 -2.26 2.26 10.32
N TYR A 214 -2.84 3.01 9.37
CA TYR A 214 -3.21 4.41 9.60
C TYR A 214 -4.22 4.57 10.74
N ALA A 215 -5.26 3.73 10.76
CA ALA A 215 -6.29 3.76 11.79
C ALA A 215 -5.72 3.47 13.19
N ALA A 216 -4.76 2.54 13.27
CA ALA A 216 -4.17 2.10 14.53
C ALA A 216 -3.13 3.08 15.10
N LEU A 217 -2.32 3.68 14.23
CA LEU A 217 -1.23 4.58 14.65
C LEU A 217 -1.63 6.06 14.62
N GLY A 218 -2.78 6.41 14.01
CA GLY A 218 -3.16 7.79 13.72
C GLY A 218 -2.27 8.49 12.68
N THR A 219 -1.31 7.75 12.11
CA THR A 219 -0.35 8.14 11.09
C THR A 219 0.05 6.90 10.28
N ARG A 220 0.80 7.08 9.18
CA ARG A 220 1.33 5.96 8.40
C ARG A 220 2.39 5.19 9.17
N GLU A 221 2.58 3.94 8.77
CA GLU A 221 3.62 3.05 9.28
C GLU A 221 5.03 3.66 9.17
N MET A 222 5.83 3.44 10.22
CA MET A 222 7.01 4.26 10.56
C MET A 222 8.35 3.63 10.18
N TRP A 223 8.37 2.33 9.90
CA TRP A 223 9.59 1.53 9.69
C TRP A 223 9.94 1.38 8.20
N THR A 224 8.97 1.56 7.30
CA THR A 224 9.19 1.54 5.84
C THR A 224 9.02 2.92 5.20
N GLY A 225 9.19 3.03 3.89
CA GLY A 225 9.14 4.29 3.15
C GLY A 225 8.97 4.05 1.64
N TYR A 226 8.61 5.10 0.90
CA TYR A 226 8.41 5.00 -0.55
C TYR A 226 9.68 4.73 -1.36
N PHE A 227 10.85 5.04 -0.82
CA PHE A 227 12.16 4.88 -1.46
C PHE A 227 12.91 3.65 -0.94
N ARG A 228 12.20 2.52 -0.81
CA ARG A 228 12.77 1.21 -0.48
C ARG A 228 12.19 0.16 -1.43
N TYR A 229 13.01 -0.75 -1.93
CA TYR A 229 12.49 -1.90 -2.69
C TYR A 229 11.75 -2.86 -1.74
N ARG A 230 10.71 -3.52 -2.28
CA ARG A 230 10.01 -4.56 -1.54
C ARG A 230 10.97 -5.71 -1.21
N MET A 231 10.89 -6.19 0.03
CA MET A 231 11.61 -7.40 0.45
C MET A 231 10.91 -8.64 -0.11
N ILE A 232 11.69 -9.52 -0.73
CA ILE A 232 11.19 -10.73 -1.39
C ILE A 232 11.97 -11.92 -0.84
N TYR A 233 11.25 -12.93 -0.38
CA TYR A 233 11.82 -14.17 0.13
C TYR A 233 11.78 -15.24 -0.97
N PHE A 234 12.92 -15.88 -1.20
CA PHE A 234 13.12 -17.00 -2.10
C PHE A 234 13.53 -18.22 -1.26
N SER A 235 12.55 -18.86 -0.62
CA SER A 235 12.81 -19.90 0.38
C SER A 235 13.75 -19.36 1.48
N GLU A 236 14.94 -19.94 1.63
CA GLU A 236 15.95 -19.53 2.62
C GLU A 236 16.74 -18.27 2.21
N ARG A 237 16.53 -17.74 1.01
CA ARG A 237 17.20 -16.53 0.50
C ARG A 237 16.27 -15.32 0.56
N CYS A 238 16.86 -14.13 0.58
CA CYS A 238 16.15 -12.86 0.50
C CYS A 238 16.75 -12.02 -0.62
N SER A 239 15.92 -11.21 -1.28
CA SER A 239 16.37 -10.21 -2.27
C SER A 239 17.27 -9.13 -1.67
N LYS A 240 17.35 -9.06 -0.34
CA LYS A 240 18.09 -8.06 0.44
C LYS A 240 18.90 -8.75 1.55
N PRO A 241 20.13 -8.29 1.84
CA PRO A 241 20.88 -8.74 3.02
C PRO A 241 20.10 -8.45 4.31
N LEU A 242 19.99 -9.46 5.18
CA LEU A 242 19.29 -9.37 6.45
C LEU A 242 20.31 -9.55 7.59
N SER A 243 20.29 -8.65 8.58
CA SER A 243 20.99 -8.83 9.85
C SER A 243 19.99 -8.97 11.00
N PRO A 244 20.09 -10.03 11.83
CA PRO A 244 19.21 -10.18 12.97
C PRO A 244 19.45 -9.06 14.00
N LEU A 245 18.38 -8.38 14.42
CA LEU A 245 18.45 -7.35 15.46
C LEU A 245 18.41 -7.97 16.88
N VAL A 246 17.60 -9.02 17.05
CA VAL A 246 17.50 -9.82 18.28
C VAL A 246 17.21 -11.26 17.87
N LEU A 247 18.09 -12.20 18.21
CA LEU A 247 17.75 -13.62 18.29
C LEU A 247 17.11 -13.83 19.66
N ALA A 248 15.78 -13.78 19.74
CA ALA A 248 15.09 -14.25 20.93
C ALA A 248 15.13 -15.78 20.89
N GLY A 249 16.04 -16.34 21.69
CA GLY A 249 15.87 -17.69 22.24
C GLY A 249 15.04 -17.62 23.51
#